data_AF-A0A2A6FP89-F1
#
_entry.id   AF-A0A2A6FP89-F1
#
_cell.length_a   1.000
_cell.length_b   1.000
_cell.length_c   1.000
_cell.angle_alpha   90.00
_cell.angle_beta   90.00
_cell.angle_gamma   90.00
#
_symmetry.space_group_name_H-M   'P 1'
#
loop_
_entity.id
_entity.type
_entity.pdbx_description
1 polymer ?
#
loop_
_entity_poly.entity_id
_entity_poly.type
_entity_poly.pdbx_seq_one_letter_code
_entity_poly.pdbx_strand_id
1 'polypeptide(L)'
;MRSAIFIQNGRSRAAARDLPFCQLAVVVFDGYTSAVKNPIPAYSQWFPPQRSGDFLFSVKPVKFEIKEFNVVGRTRSLLTVGQVGTFGFDSLKYWEKQSLRRKQTSFLPEVTIDFSCAYTPRTSSAPGHNRYNEVTEDTVMKTPKPSIVTAAILAVTALALSGCAGVAAPAKSGGSGDTVTFRSWSPIEQTTKQMIDVFMADNPGSKIDATIFNYPQYLVDLQTRASSNTFPDIVGLQPGALTQQYRSNLMPLQDCAAKTWGSDWKSKFYPIGIEQAQAGNPEGDDNFYALPILVQTVNLWANTDLFKNANRQIPTTWSELASTVHAMKGKGYAPFMLPAKDNWVRNVVFLQIANNIDPGLVYRAENGEAKWTDPQIVKAFDYWGKLFTDGIAQDGAIGLDSYPTAANQFEAGNAAMIPLGAWWIQQSDPTKDQSAIPALSKGMAGYQPFLFPTIPGGASEPQYVGGIDVSLGISKNSKNPDLACKVLTDWIAGKGGQKLVDTMNDVPAVKGLTPSKFTSDKQKDIWNTLVDKWLPRVKYSRYFDSPKIDQAVGDALSAVATGSQTSGQAASSVQSVQDRVLAGG
;
A
#
# COMPACT_ATOMS: atom_id res chain seq x y z
N MET A 1 32.64 16.86 -15.83
CA MET A 1 33.54 17.87 -15.20
C MET A 1 32.67 18.96 -14.59
N ARG A 2 32.89 19.24 -13.30
CA ARG A 2 32.47 20.39 -12.47
C ARG A 2 31.01 20.88 -12.56
N SER A 3 30.21 20.52 -11.55
CA SER A 3 29.25 21.46 -10.95
C SER A 3 30.04 22.41 -10.04
N ALA A 4 29.96 23.71 -10.27
CA ALA A 4 30.42 24.71 -9.33
C ALA A 4 29.23 25.16 -8.49
N ILE A 5 29.34 25.09 -7.16
CA ILE A 5 28.46 25.83 -6.27
C ILE A 5 28.96 27.28 -6.31
N PHE A 6 28.20 28.19 -6.92
CA PHE A 6 28.44 29.61 -6.71
C PHE A 6 27.85 30.00 -5.36
N ILE A 7 28.71 30.15 -4.35
CA ILE A 7 28.41 30.93 -3.16
C ILE A 7 28.81 32.36 -3.48
N GLN A 8 27.86 33.21 -3.86
CA GLN A 8 28.13 34.63 -4.02
C GLN A 8 28.01 35.28 -2.63
N ASN A 9 29.15 35.51 -1.96
CA ASN A 9 29.20 36.35 -0.77
C ASN A 9 29.11 37.82 -1.18
N GLY A 10 27.90 38.38 -1.11
CA GLY A 10 27.72 39.83 -1.18
C GLY A 10 28.24 40.49 0.10
N ARG A 11 29.41 41.13 0.04
CA ARG A 11 29.82 42.11 1.06
C ARG A 11 29.09 43.43 0.79
N SER A 12 28.13 43.80 1.63
CA SER A 12 27.80 45.21 1.85
C SER A 12 28.30 45.62 3.24
N ARG A 13 29.08 46.71 3.27
CA ARG A 13 29.55 47.34 4.50
C ARG A 13 28.38 48.11 5.12
N ALA A 14 27.81 47.61 6.22
CA ALA A 14 27.21 48.44 7.26
C ALA A 14 27.11 47.63 8.54
N ALA A 15 27.40 48.26 9.66
CA ALA A 15 27.65 47.63 10.95
C ALA A 15 26.38 47.17 11.68
N ALA A 16 26.58 46.14 12.52
CA ALA A 16 25.90 45.83 13.78
C ALA A 16 24.55 45.06 13.80
N ARG A 17 24.65 43.86 14.39
CA ARG A 17 23.70 43.09 15.24
C ARG A 17 22.60 42.22 14.59
N ASP A 18 22.76 40.91 14.82
CA ASP A 18 21.82 39.78 14.97
C ASP A 18 20.53 39.75 14.13
N LEU A 19 20.54 38.95 13.05
CA LEU A 19 19.35 38.43 12.35
C LEU A 19 19.59 36.95 11.96
N PRO A 20 18.58 36.06 12.04
CA PRO A 20 18.72 34.65 11.67
C PRO A 20 18.82 34.47 10.14
N PHE A 21 19.74 33.61 9.71
CA PHE A 21 20.00 33.27 8.31
C PHE A 21 18.84 32.47 7.69
N CYS A 22 18.26 32.97 6.59
CA CYS A 22 17.47 32.14 5.66
C CYS A 22 18.43 31.49 4.65
N GLN A 23 18.57 30.16 4.67
CA GLN A 23 19.24 29.42 3.60
C GLN A 23 18.21 28.94 2.57
N LEU A 24 18.44 29.25 1.29
CA LEU A 24 17.67 28.78 0.15
C LEU A 24 18.51 27.76 -0.62
N ALA A 25 17.97 26.55 -0.85
CA ALA A 25 18.55 25.56 -1.75
C ALA A 25 17.69 25.50 -3.02
N VAL A 26 18.30 25.77 -4.18
CA VAL A 26 17.68 25.59 -5.50
C VAL A 26 18.31 24.37 -6.16
N VAL A 27 17.49 23.38 -6.53
CA VAL A 27 17.92 22.20 -7.30
C VAL A 27 17.36 22.34 -8.72
N VAL A 28 18.24 22.38 -9.72
CA VAL A 28 17.88 22.37 -11.14
C VAL A 28 18.21 20.98 -11.68
N PHE A 29 17.26 20.33 -12.35
CA PHE A 29 17.47 19.11 -13.12
C PHE A 29 17.73 19.45 -14.57
N ASP A 30 18.77 18.86 -15.17
CA ASP A 30 18.91 18.81 -16.61
C ASP A 30 19.35 17.41 -17.04
N GLY A 31 18.76 16.91 -18.14
CA GLY A 31 18.94 15.56 -18.64
C GLY A 31 19.62 15.56 -20.00
N TYR A 32 20.67 14.76 -20.18
CA TYR A 32 21.01 13.90 -21.32
C TYR A 32 22.48 13.41 -21.23
N THR A 33 22.73 12.19 -21.69
CA THR A 33 23.93 11.36 -21.49
C THR A 33 25.09 11.60 -22.47
N SER A 34 26.35 11.50 -22.00
CA SER A 34 27.46 10.79 -22.71
C SER A 34 28.71 10.58 -21.82
N ALA A 35 29.46 9.52 -22.10
CA ALA A 35 30.49 8.85 -21.28
C ALA A 35 31.79 9.64 -20.98
N VAL A 36 32.52 9.27 -19.90
CA VAL A 36 34.02 9.14 -19.79
C VAL A 36 34.47 8.68 -18.37
N LYS A 37 35.65 8.02 -18.31
CA LYS A 37 36.31 7.16 -17.31
C LYS A 37 37.00 7.84 -16.09
N ASN A 38 37.03 7.12 -14.96
CA ASN A 38 37.93 7.09 -13.76
C ASN A 38 37.99 8.27 -12.72
N PRO A 39 38.29 8.00 -11.41
CA PRO A 39 37.89 8.82 -10.26
C PRO A 39 39.02 9.50 -9.46
N ILE A 40 38.72 10.54 -8.66
CA ILE A 40 39.59 11.11 -7.59
C ILE A 40 38.72 11.59 -6.39
N PRO A 41 39.12 11.40 -5.11
CA PRO A 41 38.26 11.51 -3.93
C PRO A 41 38.29 12.88 -3.23
N ALA A 42 37.24 13.22 -2.46
CA ALA A 42 37.26 14.38 -1.57
C ALA A 42 36.74 14.05 -0.15
N TYR A 43 37.52 14.50 0.82
CA TYR A 43 37.44 14.29 2.26
C TYR A 43 36.25 15.01 2.92
N SER A 44 35.61 14.36 3.90
CA SER A 44 34.66 14.97 4.83
C SER A 44 35.32 15.27 6.17
N GLN A 45 35.25 16.52 6.65
CA GLN A 45 35.51 16.85 8.07
C GLN A 45 34.19 17.04 8.81
N TRP A 46 34.09 16.35 9.94
CA TRP A 46 32.99 16.33 10.90
C TRP A 46 33.05 17.53 11.87
N PHE A 47 31.89 18.04 12.28
CA PHE A 47 31.72 18.78 13.54
C PHE A 47 30.51 18.23 14.32
N PRO A 48 30.57 18.12 15.67
CA PRO A 48 29.53 17.50 16.51
C PRO A 48 28.38 18.47 16.89
N PRO A 49 27.20 17.95 17.31
CA PRO A 49 26.01 18.77 17.53
C PRO A 49 25.96 19.41 18.92
N GLN A 50 25.51 20.67 18.99
CA GLN A 50 25.03 21.31 20.22
C GLN A 50 23.50 21.38 20.24
N ARG A 51 22.94 21.22 21.45
CA ARG A 51 21.51 21.13 21.82
C ARG A 51 20.73 22.43 21.62
N SER A 52 19.45 22.29 21.25
CA SER A 52 18.28 23.11 21.67
C SER A 52 17.02 22.40 21.12
N GLY A 53 15.88 22.28 21.78
CA GLY A 53 15.08 23.29 22.49
C GLY A 53 13.76 23.43 21.70
N ASP A 54 12.62 23.13 22.33
CA ASP A 54 11.29 23.04 21.70
C ASP A 54 10.86 24.32 20.95
N PHE A 55 10.35 24.17 19.73
CA PHE A 55 9.57 25.21 19.03
C PHE A 55 8.39 24.59 18.26
N LEU A 56 7.17 24.99 18.64
CA LEU A 56 5.92 24.74 17.93
C LEU A 56 5.74 25.79 16.82
N PHE A 57 5.55 25.37 15.56
CA PHE A 57 5.15 26.25 14.47
C PHE A 57 3.69 26.00 14.04
N SER A 58 2.89 27.06 14.00
CA SER A 58 1.57 27.10 13.36
C SER A 58 1.69 27.93 12.08
N VAL A 59 1.35 27.36 10.92
CA VAL A 59 1.38 28.06 9.61
C VAL A 59 -0.04 28.42 9.20
N LYS A 60 -0.30 29.70 8.90
CA LYS A 60 -1.51 30.15 8.19
C LYS A 60 -1.19 30.39 6.70
N PRO A 61 -2.12 30.11 5.77
CA PRO A 61 -1.86 30.23 4.34
C PRO A 61 -1.83 31.68 3.86
N VAL A 62 -0.87 32.00 2.98
CA VAL A 62 -0.73 33.30 2.30
C VAL A 62 -1.29 33.20 0.87
N LYS A 63 -2.03 34.22 0.43
CA LYS A 63 -2.52 34.37 -0.96
C LYS A 63 -1.47 35.06 -1.83
N PHE A 64 -1.32 34.63 -3.07
CA PHE A 64 -0.48 35.27 -4.08
C PHE A 64 -1.34 35.92 -5.17
N GLU A 65 -0.91 37.10 -5.65
CA GLU A 65 -1.50 37.83 -6.76
C GLU A 65 -0.38 38.13 -7.77
N ILE A 66 -0.56 37.80 -9.05
CA ILE A 66 0.42 38.04 -10.12
C ILE A 66 0.00 39.32 -10.85
N LYS A 67 0.88 40.33 -10.90
CA LYS A 67 0.66 41.56 -11.66
C LYS A 67 1.48 41.54 -12.96
N GLU A 68 0.73 41.52 -14.06
CA GLU A 68 1.09 41.80 -15.47
C GLU A 68 1.95 40.77 -16.24
N PHE A 69 1.51 40.53 -17.49
CA PHE A 69 2.21 39.82 -18.55
C PHE A 69 2.32 40.77 -19.74
N ASN A 70 3.52 40.98 -20.28
CA ASN A 70 3.73 41.77 -21.49
C ASN A 70 4.03 40.84 -22.67
N VAL A 71 3.16 40.84 -23.68
CA VAL A 71 3.38 40.18 -24.96
C VAL A 71 3.32 41.24 -26.05
N VAL A 72 4.44 41.47 -26.73
CA VAL A 72 4.48 42.31 -27.93
C VAL A 72 3.81 41.55 -29.08
N GLY A 73 2.63 42.00 -29.50
CA GLY A 73 2.01 41.62 -30.78
C GLY A 73 0.60 41.06 -30.71
N ARG A 74 -0.37 41.94 -30.99
CA ARG A 74 -1.80 41.72 -31.31
C ARG A 74 -2.79 41.46 -30.16
N THR A 75 -3.70 42.42 -30.06
CA THR A 75 -4.94 42.54 -29.30
C THR A 75 -6.02 41.52 -29.71
N ARG A 76 -6.67 40.86 -28.74
CA ARG A 76 -8.13 41.01 -28.42
C ARG A 76 -8.67 39.96 -27.42
N SER A 77 -9.46 40.51 -26.48
CA SER A 77 -10.65 39.97 -25.79
C SER A 77 -10.51 39.07 -24.55
N LEU A 78 -11.15 39.56 -23.48
CA LEU A 78 -11.36 38.94 -22.18
C LEU A 78 -12.12 37.62 -22.25
N LEU A 79 -11.76 36.69 -21.36
CA LEU A 79 -12.69 35.71 -20.81
C LEU A 79 -12.39 35.53 -19.32
N THR A 80 -13.30 36.04 -18.49
CA THR A 80 -13.31 35.84 -17.04
C THR A 80 -13.93 34.48 -16.76
N VAL A 81 -13.22 33.56 -16.11
CA VAL A 81 -13.82 32.36 -15.52
C VAL A 81 -13.27 32.18 -14.11
N GLY A 82 -14.17 32.27 -13.14
CA GLY A 82 -13.92 31.90 -11.75
C GLY A 82 -14.08 30.40 -11.53
N GLN A 83 -13.64 29.99 -10.34
CA GLN A 83 -13.65 28.67 -9.71
C GLN A 83 -12.40 27.79 -9.84
N VAL A 84 -12.06 27.29 -8.65
CA VAL A 84 -10.93 26.46 -8.23
C VAL A 84 -10.93 25.13 -8.99
N GLY A 85 -9.79 24.77 -9.59
CA GLY A 85 -9.56 23.47 -10.21
C GLY A 85 -8.07 23.14 -10.32
N THR A 86 -7.70 21.92 -9.95
CA THR A 86 -6.37 21.31 -10.06
C THR A 86 -5.82 21.33 -11.49
N PHE A 87 -4.60 21.84 -11.68
CA PHE A 87 -3.86 21.71 -12.93
C PHE A 87 -3.37 20.26 -13.10
N GLY A 88 -3.90 19.54 -14.08
CA GLY A 88 -3.52 18.17 -14.43
C GLY A 88 -2.48 18.11 -15.56
N PHE A 89 -1.70 17.02 -15.58
CA PHE A 89 -0.58 16.73 -16.50
C PHE A 89 -0.93 16.67 -18.02
N ASP A 90 -2.21 16.78 -18.40
CA ASP A 90 -2.64 16.63 -19.80
C ASP A 90 -2.40 17.88 -20.67
N SER A 91 -2.20 19.05 -20.06
CA SER A 91 -1.93 20.30 -20.78
C SER A 91 -0.52 20.38 -21.37
N LEU A 92 0.45 19.67 -20.77
CA LEU A 92 1.85 19.60 -21.22
C LEU A 92 2.02 18.71 -22.46
N LYS A 93 1.27 17.61 -22.55
CA LYS A 93 1.30 16.71 -23.72
C LYS A 93 0.69 17.35 -24.98
N TYR A 94 -0.23 18.32 -24.82
CA TYR A 94 -0.79 19.06 -25.96
C TYR A 94 0.23 20.01 -26.61
N TRP A 95 1.10 20.64 -25.80
CA TRP A 95 2.14 21.55 -26.29
C TRP A 95 3.36 20.84 -26.89
N GLU A 96 3.75 19.70 -26.32
CA GLU A 96 4.84 18.86 -26.84
C GLU A 96 4.49 18.26 -28.22
N LYS A 97 3.22 17.93 -28.45
CA LYS A 97 2.72 17.45 -29.76
C LYS A 97 2.64 18.55 -30.83
N GLN A 98 2.55 19.82 -30.43
CA GLN A 98 2.54 20.98 -31.34
C GLN A 98 3.95 21.46 -31.69
N SER A 99 4.91 21.41 -30.76
CA SER A 99 6.31 21.77 -31.03
C SER A 99 7.03 20.76 -31.93
N LEU A 100 6.74 19.45 -31.79
CA LEU A 100 7.29 18.40 -32.66
C LEU A 100 6.79 18.46 -34.11
N ARG A 101 5.69 19.19 -34.39
CA ARG A 101 5.16 19.40 -35.75
C ARG A 101 5.74 20.61 -36.48
N ARG A 102 6.44 21.51 -35.78
CA ARG A 102 7.09 22.67 -36.38
C ARG A 102 8.55 22.66 -35.97
N LYS A 103 9.44 22.18 -36.85
CA LYS A 103 10.90 22.22 -36.67
C LYS A 103 11.39 23.65 -36.42
N GLN A 104 11.37 24.11 -35.17
CA GLN A 104 11.96 25.37 -34.74
C GLN A 104 12.85 25.15 -33.52
N THR A 105 14.07 25.63 -33.66
CA THR A 105 15.18 25.57 -32.71
C THR A 105 15.05 26.65 -31.62
N SER A 106 15.26 26.23 -30.36
CA SER A 106 15.83 26.98 -29.23
C SER A 106 15.39 28.43 -28.97
N PHE A 107 14.57 28.63 -27.93
CA PHE A 107 14.55 29.84 -27.08
C PHE A 107 14.01 29.46 -25.68
N LEU A 108 14.78 29.70 -24.62
CA LEU A 108 14.31 29.67 -23.23
C LEU A 108 14.21 31.12 -22.73
N PRO A 109 13.12 31.55 -22.07
CA PRO A 109 13.02 32.88 -21.46
C PRO A 109 13.72 32.93 -20.09
N GLU A 110 14.46 34.00 -19.82
CA GLU A 110 14.89 34.38 -18.46
C GLU A 110 13.68 34.87 -17.65
N VAL A 111 13.58 34.42 -16.39
CA VAL A 111 12.60 34.92 -15.41
C VAL A 111 13.37 35.61 -14.29
N THR A 112 13.16 36.91 -14.14
CA THR A 112 13.69 37.71 -13.02
C THR A 112 12.61 37.88 -11.96
N ILE A 113 12.90 37.55 -10.70
CA ILE A 113 11.99 37.73 -9.56
C ILE A 113 12.65 38.68 -8.57
N ASP A 114 11.98 39.80 -8.26
CA ASP A 114 12.43 40.80 -7.28
C ASP A 114 11.71 40.61 -5.93
N PHE A 115 12.42 40.76 -4.81
CA PHE A 115 11.83 40.64 -3.46
C PHE A 115 12.11 41.89 -2.61
N SER A 116 11.08 42.43 -1.96
CA SER A 116 11.22 43.43 -0.88
C SER A 116 10.70 42.87 0.45
N CYS A 117 11.43 43.10 1.54
CA CYS A 117 11.02 42.75 2.90
C CYS A 117 10.67 44.02 3.68
N ALA A 118 9.48 44.06 4.30
CA ALA A 118 9.10 45.11 5.24
C ALA A 118 9.03 44.55 6.67
N TYR A 119 9.66 45.23 7.62
CA TYR A 119 9.71 44.89 9.04
C TYR A 119 8.93 45.93 9.86
N THR A 120 8.16 45.50 10.87
CA THR A 120 7.57 46.37 11.91
C THR A 120 7.87 45.81 13.31
N PRO A 121 8.41 46.60 14.26
CA PRO A 121 8.74 46.10 15.59
C PRO A 121 7.57 46.24 16.58
N ARG A 122 7.45 45.29 17.53
CA ARG A 122 6.63 45.45 18.74
C ARG A 122 7.48 45.20 19.99
N THR A 123 7.36 46.11 20.95
CA THR A 123 8.07 46.17 22.22
C THR A 123 7.42 45.32 23.31
N SER A 124 8.21 44.98 24.32
CA SER A 124 7.96 44.06 25.44
C SER A 124 7.31 44.71 26.68
N SER A 125 6.59 43.91 27.48
CA SER A 125 6.64 43.87 28.96
C SER A 125 5.57 42.91 29.54
N ALA A 126 5.91 42.25 30.65
CA ALA A 126 5.06 41.37 31.49
C ALA A 126 5.09 41.93 32.94
N PRO A 127 4.51 41.30 33.99
CA PRO A 127 3.26 40.51 34.16
C PRO A 127 2.37 41.05 35.32
N GLY A 128 1.14 40.54 35.54
CA GLY A 128 0.39 40.86 36.78
C GLY A 128 -1.02 40.26 36.96
N HIS A 129 -1.15 39.42 38.00
CA HIS A 129 -2.28 39.13 38.93
C HIS A 129 -3.77 38.98 38.51
N ASN A 130 -4.33 37.84 38.97
CA ASN A 130 -5.66 37.54 39.54
C ASN A 130 -6.90 38.40 39.16
N ARG A 131 -7.99 37.74 38.76
CA ARG A 131 -9.25 37.58 39.56
C ARG A 131 -10.35 36.82 38.80
N TYR A 132 -11.09 36.00 39.55
CA TYR A 132 -12.41 35.47 39.22
C TYR A 132 -13.45 36.60 39.10
N ASN A 133 -14.44 36.44 38.20
CA ASN A 133 -15.87 36.61 38.49
C ASN A 133 -16.72 36.27 37.25
N GLU A 134 -17.81 35.53 37.50
CA GLU A 134 -18.96 35.34 36.61
C GLU A 134 -19.74 36.64 36.38
N VAL A 135 -20.53 36.71 35.29
CA VAL A 135 -22.00 36.95 35.27
C VAL A 135 -22.46 37.30 33.83
N THR A 136 -23.73 36.97 33.60
CA THR A 136 -24.59 36.80 32.43
C THR A 136 -25.02 38.03 31.61
N GLU A 137 -25.53 37.71 30.40
CA GLU A 137 -26.66 38.25 29.60
C GLU A 137 -26.62 39.60 28.83
N ASP A 138 -27.11 39.47 27.59
CA ASP A 138 -27.94 40.36 26.73
C ASP A 138 -27.44 41.72 26.22
N THR A 139 -27.54 41.93 24.88
CA THR A 139 -28.71 42.60 24.24
C THR A 139 -28.53 42.76 22.71
N VAL A 140 -29.66 42.58 22.01
CA VAL A 140 -29.96 42.68 20.56
C VAL A 140 -30.21 44.12 20.08
N MET A 141 -30.01 44.43 18.78
CA MET A 141 -30.86 45.36 17.99
C MET A 141 -30.88 44.95 16.49
N LYS A 142 -32.02 44.47 15.93
CA LYS A 142 -33.13 45.17 15.19
C LYS A 142 -32.75 45.50 13.72
N THR A 143 -33.51 45.27 12.64
CA THR A 143 -34.96 45.16 12.26
C THR A 143 -35.03 44.97 10.71
N PRO A 144 -36.18 44.97 9.99
CA PRO A 144 -37.51 44.36 10.18
C PRO A 144 -38.04 43.57 8.93
N LYS A 145 -39.21 42.92 9.04
CA LYS A 145 -40.08 42.39 7.95
C LYS A 145 -41.39 43.21 7.86
N PRO A 146 -42.13 43.11 6.74
CA PRO A 146 -43.57 42.70 6.79
C PRO A 146 -43.93 41.84 5.53
N SER A 147 -45.10 41.26 5.25
CA SER A 147 -46.28 40.70 5.95
C SER A 147 -47.08 39.89 4.89
N ILE A 148 -47.99 39.02 5.33
CA ILE A 148 -48.79 38.01 4.59
C ILE A 148 -49.92 38.62 3.72
N VAL A 149 -50.21 38.07 2.52
CA VAL A 149 -51.56 38.06 1.87
C VAL A 149 -51.75 36.78 1.00
N THR A 150 -52.98 36.28 1.05
CA THR A 150 -53.66 35.09 0.51
C THR A 150 -53.80 34.98 -1.03
N ALA A 151 -54.08 33.75 -1.53
CA ALA A 151 -55.10 33.39 -2.55
C ALA A 151 -54.62 32.61 -3.80
N ALA A 152 -55.49 31.66 -4.19
CA ALA A 152 -55.36 30.66 -5.24
C ALA A 152 -55.65 31.19 -6.65
N ILE A 153 -55.01 30.63 -7.69
CA ILE A 153 -55.57 30.53 -9.06
C ILE A 153 -55.21 29.16 -9.66
N LEU A 154 -56.26 28.53 -10.18
CA LEU A 154 -56.38 27.26 -10.90
C LEU A 154 -56.56 27.57 -12.39
N ALA A 155 -56.03 26.71 -13.28
CA ALA A 155 -56.34 26.59 -14.72
C ALA A 155 -55.82 27.74 -15.63
N VAL A 156 -55.42 27.61 -16.91
CA VAL A 156 -55.72 26.75 -18.07
C VAL A 156 -54.47 26.88 -18.98
N THR A 157 -53.86 25.85 -19.58
CA THR A 157 -54.23 25.32 -20.91
C THR A 157 -53.56 23.96 -21.17
N ALA A 158 -54.40 22.95 -21.36
CA ALA A 158 -54.09 21.77 -22.16
C ALA A 158 -54.41 22.04 -23.65
N LEU A 159 -53.93 21.12 -24.50
CA LEU A 159 -54.20 20.89 -25.93
C LEU A 159 -53.36 21.71 -26.93
N ALA A 160 -52.77 21.15 -27.99
CA ALA A 160 -52.57 19.78 -28.45
C ALA A 160 -51.68 19.79 -29.72
N LEU A 161 -51.44 18.59 -30.27
CA LEU A 161 -50.80 18.20 -31.54
C LEU A 161 -49.27 18.08 -31.54
N SER A 162 -48.66 16.89 -31.43
CA SER A 162 -48.72 15.67 -32.28
C SER A 162 -47.93 15.76 -33.59
N GLY A 163 -46.84 14.98 -33.66
CA GLY A 163 -46.01 14.71 -34.84
C GLY A 163 -44.53 14.73 -34.44
N CYS A 164 -43.77 13.65 -34.34
CA CYS A 164 -43.79 12.41 -35.12
C CYS A 164 -43.63 11.17 -34.22
N ALA A 165 -44.44 10.16 -34.52
CA ALA A 165 -44.19 8.78 -34.17
C ALA A 165 -42.99 8.26 -34.99
N GLY A 166 -41.88 8.03 -34.32
CA GLY A 166 -40.92 7.00 -34.69
C GLY A 166 -41.10 5.88 -33.68
N VAL A 167 -41.72 4.78 -34.09
CA VAL A 167 -41.93 3.58 -33.27
C VAL A 167 -40.57 2.95 -33.00
N ALA A 168 -39.87 3.43 -31.97
CA ALA A 168 -38.91 2.61 -31.26
C ALA A 168 -39.73 1.65 -30.39
N ALA A 169 -39.79 0.39 -30.81
CA ALA A 169 -40.24 -0.69 -29.95
C ALA A 169 -39.61 -0.53 -28.56
N PRO A 170 -40.32 -0.83 -27.46
CA PRO A 170 -39.68 -0.85 -26.15
C PRO A 170 -38.50 -1.80 -26.29
N ALA A 171 -37.29 -1.25 -26.18
CA ALA A 171 -36.09 -2.04 -26.17
C ALA A 171 -36.30 -3.04 -25.03
N LYS A 172 -36.49 -4.31 -25.39
CA LYS A 172 -36.34 -5.41 -24.45
C LYS A 172 -35.09 -5.10 -23.66
N SER A 173 -35.25 -4.91 -22.35
CA SER A 173 -34.15 -4.88 -21.40
C SER A 173 -33.32 -6.15 -21.65
N GLY A 174 -32.24 -5.99 -22.42
CA GLY A 174 -31.31 -7.07 -22.71
C GLY A 174 -30.60 -7.43 -21.42
N GLY A 175 -30.85 -8.65 -20.96
CA GLY A 175 -30.21 -9.37 -19.86
C GLY A 175 -29.28 -8.59 -18.94
N SER A 176 -29.82 -8.08 -17.83
CA SER A 176 -29.05 -7.65 -16.66
C SER A 176 -28.67 -8.82 -15.73
N GLY A 177 -28.62 -10.04 -16.25
CA GLY A 177 -28.38 -11.28 -15.49
C GLY A 177 -27.02 -11.97 -15.71
N ASP A 178 -26.20 -11.52 -16.68
CA ASP A 178 -25.02 -12.28 -17.13
C ASP A 178 -23.66 -11.65 -16.76
N THR A 179 -23.66 -10.51 -16.06
CA THR A 179 -22.42 -9.87 -15.58
C THR A 179 -22.13 -10.24 -14.13
N VAL A 180 -20.97 -10.84 -13.89
CA VAL A 180 -20.39 -11.05 -12.55
C VAL A 180 -19.41 -9.92 -12.25
N THR A 181 -19.58 -9.24 -11.13
CA THR A 181 -18.64 -8.22 -10.66
C THR A 181 -17.57 -8.82 -9.76
N PHE A 182 -16.30 -8.48 -10.00
CA PHE A 182 -15.15 -8.89 -9.21
C PHE A 182 -14.38 -7.68 -8.68
N ARG A 183 -14.05 -7.69 -7.38
CA ARG A 183 -13.20 -6.67 -6.74
C ARG A 183 -12.18 -7.33 -5.82
N SER A 184 -10.89 -7.04 -6.02
CA SER A 184 -9.80 -7.55 -5.18
C SER A 184 -8.56 -6.64 -5.29
N TRP A 185 -7.47 -6.99 -4.59
CA TRP A 185 -6.12 -6.47 -4.82
C TRP A 185 -5.22 -7.42 -5.60
N SER A 186 -5.54 -8.71 -5.57
CA SER A 186 -4.82 -9.79 -6.24
C SER A 186 -5.81 -10.91 -6.62
N PRO A 187 -5.64 -11.63 -7.75
CA PRO A 187 -4.57 -11.50 -8.74
C PRO A 187 -4.50 -10.11 -9.39
N ILE A 188 -3.30 -9.67 -9.81
CA ILE A 188 -3.12 -8.34 -10.39
C ILE A 188 -3.91 -8.17 -11.68
N GLU A 189 -4.15 -6.92 -12.09
CA GLU A 189 -5.01 -6.58 -13.23
C GLU A 189 -4.70 -7.40 -14.49
N GLN A 190 -3.43 -7.50 -14.86
CA GLN A 190 -3.02 -8.24 -16.05
C GLN A 190 -3.31 -9.74 -15.96
N THR A 191 -3.04 -10.36 -14.81
CA THR A 191 -3.33 -11.78 -14.58
C THR A 191 -4.82 -12.02 -14.59
N THR A 192 -5.58 -11.18 -13.89
CA THR A 192 -7.06 -11.21 -13.89
C THR A 192 -7.62 -11.09 -15.30
N LYS A 193 -7.07 -10.20 -16.14
CA LYS A 193 -7.49 -10.09 -17.55
C LYS A 193 -7.27 -11.39 -18.33
N GLN A 194 -6.11 -12.04 -18.19
CA GLN A 194 -5.85 -13.32 -18.85
C GLN A 194 -6.77 -14.44 -18.34
N MET A 195 -7.11 -14.43 -17.05
CA MET A 195 -8.07 -15.37 -16.44
C MET A 195 -9.49 -15.13 -16.96
N ILE A 196 -9.91 -13.87 -17.12
CA ILE A 196 -11.19 -13.51 -17.75
C ILE A 196 -11.21 -13.98 -19.19
N ASP A 197 -10.18 -13.67 -19.99
CA ASP A 197 -10.13 -14.00 -21.41
C ASP A 197 -10.29 -15.52 -21.65
N VAL A 198 -9.59 -16.36 -20.86
CA VAL A 198 -9.68 -17.81 -21.00
C VAL A 198 -11.03 -18.36 -20.50
N PHE A 199 -11.59 -17.79 -19.43
CA PHE A 199 -12.91 -18.19 -18.95
C PHE A 199 -14.00 -17.86 -19.97
N MET A 200 -13.94 -16.65 -20.54
CA MET A 200 -14.92 -16.14 -21.50
C MET A 200 -14.90 -16.92 -22.82
N ALA A 201 -13.75 -17.44 -23.24
CA ALA A 201 -13.64 -18.30 -24.42
C ALA A 201 -14.43 -19.62 -24.26
N ASP A 202 -14.45 -20.18 -23.04
CA ASP A 202 -15.21 -21.41 -22.73
C ASP A 202 -16.68 -21.13 -22.35
N ASN A 203 -17.03 -19.86 -22.12
CA ASN A 203 -18.32 -19.44 -21.61
C ASN A 203 -18.90 -18.27 -22.41
N PRO A 204 -19.15 -18.46 -23.73
CA PRO A 204 -19.64 -17.39 -24.58
C PRO A 204 -20.96 -16.83 -24.04
N GLY A 205 -21.06 -15.50 -23.92
CA GLY A 205 -22.23 -14.79 -23.42
C GLY A 205 -22.16 -14.39 -21.94
N SER A 206 -21.25 -14.97 -21.15
CA SER A 206 -20.96 -14.47 -19.80
C SER A 206 -20.32 -13.08 -19.86
N LYS A 207 -20.31 -12.30 -18.78
CA LYS A 207 -19.52 -11.07 -18.65
C LYS A 207 -18.89 -11.00 -17.27
N ILE A 208 -17.66 -10.51 -17.19
CA ILE A 208 -16.98 -10.28 -15.91
C ILE A 208 -16.51 -8.82 -15.88
N ASP A 209 -16.97 -8.05 -14.90
CA ASP A 209 -16.47 -6.71 -14.59
C ASP A 209 -15.52 -6.79 -13.40
N ALA A 210 -14.22 -6.77 -13.66
CA ALA A 210 -13.18 -6.80 -12.64
C ALA A 210 -12.58 -5.40 -12.38
N THR A 211 -12.34 -5.07 -11.11
CA THR A 211 -11.50 -3.92 -10.74
C THR A 211 -10.53 -4.38 -9.67
N ILE A 212 -9.25 -4.14 -9.93
CA ILE A 212 -8.15 -4.49 -9.05
C ILE A 212 -7.55 -3.21 -8.47
N PHE A 213 -7.37 -3.17 -7.15
CA PHE A 213 -6.82 -2.03 -6.43
C PHE A 213 -5.46 -2.37 -5.83
N ASN A 214 -4.73 -1.37 -5.32
CA ASN A 214 -3.75 -1.67 -4.28
C ASN A 214 -4.47 -2.06 -2.97
N TYR A 215 -3.78 -2.77 -2.09
CA TYR A 215 -4.42 -3.34 -0.91
C TYR A 215 -5.09 -2.29 0.01
N PRO A 216 -4.45 -1.15 0.37
CA PRO A 216 -5.12 -0.13 1.19
C PRO A 216 -6.37 0.47 0.53
N GLN A 217 -6.35 0.73 -0.79
CA GLN A 217 -7.51 1.24 -1.52
C GLN A 217 -8.64 0.20 -1.60
N TYR A 218 -8.29 -1.07 -1.75
CA TYR A 218 -9.26 -2.17 -1.75
C TYR A 218 -10.09 -2.20 -0.47
N LEU A 219 -9.45 -2.06 0.69
CA LEU A 219 -10.14 -2.08 1.98
C LEU A 219 -11.18 -0.95 2.10
N VAL A 220 -10.86 0.24 1.58
CA VAL A 220 -11.78 1.40 1.56
C VAL A 220 -12.95 1.18 0.59
N ASP A 221 -12.70 0.64 -0.61
CA ASP A 221 -13.75 0.31 -1.58
C ASP A 221 -14.71 -0.74 -1.01
N LEU A 222 -14.17 -1.83 -0.45
CA LEU A 222 -14.97 -2.92 0.12
C LEU A 222 -15.86 -2.45 1.27
N GLN A 223 -15.33 -1.64 2.19
CA GLN A 223 -16.09 -1.06 3.31
C GLN A 223 -17.24 -0.17 2.81
N THR A 224 -16.97 0.66 1.81
CA THR A 224 -17.96 1.56 1.20
C THR A 224 -19.10 0.78 0.56
N ARG A 225 -18.77 -0.30 -0.18
CA ARG A 225 -19.75 -1.16 -0.85
C ARG A 225 -20.59 -1.97 0.13
N ALA A 226 -19.98 -2.50 1.19
CA ALA A 226 -20.69 -3.20 2.25
C ALA A 226 -21.70 -2.27 2.94
N SER A 227 -21.32 -1.03 3.22
CA SER A 227 -22.18 -0.04 3.89
C SER A 227 -23.31 0.49 2.99
N SER A 228 -23.10 0.50 1.68
CA SER A 228 -24.08 1.00 0.68
C SER A 228 -24.94 -0.09 0.05
N ASN A 229 -24.85 -1.34 0.52
CA ASN A 229 -25.54 -2.49 -0.05
C ASN A 229 -25.25 -2.68 -1.57
N THR A 230 -24.03 -2.35 -2.01
CA THR A 230 -23.52 -2.53 -3.39
C THR A 230 -22.36 -3.52 -3.45
N PHE A 231 -22.41 -4.53 -2.57
CA PHE A 231 -21.38 -5.55 -2.42
C PHE A 231 -21.18 -6.33 -3.75
N PRO A 232 -19.94 -6.50 -4.24
CA PRO A 232 -19.66 -7.20 -5.51
C PRO A 232 -20.07 -8.68 -5.46
N ASP A 233 -20.26 -9.30 -6.63
CA ASP A 233 -20.61 -10.73 -6.73
C ASP A 233 -19.48 -11.62 -6.20
N ILE A 234 -18.24 -11.32 -6.58
CA ILE A 234 -17.03 -12.00 -6.09
C ILE A 234 -16.08 -10.96 -5.46
N VAL A 235 -15.56 -11.27 -4.28
CA VAL A 235 -14.61 -10.41 -3.56
C VAL A 235 -13.36 -11.18 -3.13
N GLY A 236 -12.21 -10.50 -3.13
CA GLY A 236 -10.98 -11.01 -2.50
C GLY A 236 -10.99 -10.83 -0.98
N LEU A 237 -10.56 -11.83 -0.21
CA LEU A 237 -10.54 -11.78 1.25
C LEU A 237 -9.27 -12.43 1.79
N GLN A 238 -8.77 -11.88 2.89
CA GLN A 238 -7.76 -12.52 3.73
C GLN A 238 -8.47 -13.33 4.83
N PRO A 239 -7.88 -14.44 5.30
CA PRO A 239 -8.45 -15.22 6.39
C PRO A 239 -8.49 -14.42 7.70
N GLY A 240 -9.26 -14.90 8.67
CA GLY A 240 -9.32 -14.29 9.99
C GLY A 240 -10.08 -12.96 9.95
N ALA A 241 -9.40 -11.87 10.29
CA ALA A 241 -10.01 -10.57 10.56
C ALA A 241 -10.90 -10.05 9.42
N LEU A 242 -10.39 -10.06 8.17
CA LEU A 242 -11.13 -9.50 7.04
C LEU A 242 -12.34 -10.35 6.67
N THR A 243 -12.18 -11.68 6.68
CA THR A 243 -13.30 -12.60 6.44
C THR A 243 -14.34 -12.48 7.55
N GLN A 244 -13.94 -12.41 8.83
CA GLN A 244 -14.86 -12.20 9.95
C GLN A 244 -15.69 -10.92 9.78
N GLN A 245 -15.07 -9.83 9.34
CA GLN A 245 -15.75 -8.54 9.14
C GLN A 245 -16.83 -8.61 8.07
N TYR A 246 -16.62 -9.37 6.98
CA TYR A 246 -17.51 -9.37 5.82
C TYR A 246 -18.34 -10.65 5.64
N ARG A 247 -18.11 -11.71 6.41
CA ARG A 247 -18.78 -13.03 6.26
C ARG A 247 -20.30 -12.95 6.24
N SER A 248 -20.91 -12.00 6.94
CA SER A 248 -22.37 -11.82 6.95
C SER A 248 -22.94 -11.45 5.58
N ASN A 249 -22.11 -11.00 4.64
CA ASN A 249 -22.45 -10.67 3.27
C ASN A 249 -22.19 -11.83 2.29
N LEU A 250 -21.59 -12.93 2.74
CA LEU A 250 -21.11 -14.02 1.90
C LEU A 250 -22.02 -15.24 2.03
N MET A 251 -22.11 -16.04 0.96
CA MET A 251 -22.72 -17.37 1.00
C MET A 251 -21.66 -18.45 1.27
N PRO A 252 -22.01 -19.57 1.93
CA PRO A 252 -21.12 -20.72 2.05
C PRO A 252 -20.79 -21.33 0.68
N LEU A 253 -19.54 -21.78 0.51
CA LEU A 253 -18.99 -22.24 -0.76
C LEU A 253 -18.67 -23.73 -0.80
N GLN A 254 -18.85 -24.48 0.28
CA GLN A 254 -18.53 -25.92 0.31
C GLN A 254 -19.33 -26.72 -0.72
N ASP A 255 -20.59 -26.37 -0.99
CA ASP A 255 -21.43 -27.06 -1.98
C ASP A 255 -20.98 -26.73 -3.40
N CYS A 256 -20.59 -25.48 -3.63
CA CYS A 256 -19.99 -25.01 -4.88
C CYS A 256 -18.70 -25.78 -5.19
N ALA A 257 -17.82 -25.91 -4.21
CA ALA A 257 -16.60 -26.69 -4.31
C ALA A 257 -16.89 -28.19 -4.54
N ALA A 258 -17.78 -28.79 -3.75
CA ALA A 258 -18.12 -30.21 -3.85
C ALA A 258 -18.76 -30.56 -5.20
N LYS A 259 -19.62 -29.70 -5.74
CA LYS A 259 -20.23 -29.85 -7.07
C LYS A 259 -19.19 -29.87 -8.19
N THR A 260 -18.16 -29.03 -8.11
CA THR A 260 -17.14 -28.91 -9.18
C THR A 260 -15.98 -29.89 -9.01
N TRP A 261 -15.57 -30.17 -7.78
CA TRP A 261 -14.33 -30.90 -7.48
C TRP A 261 -14.54 -32.22 -6.74
N GLY A 262 -15.78 -32.58 -6.41
CA GLY A 262 -16.13 -33.77 -5.63
C GLY A 262 -16.10 -33.54 -4.12
N SER A 263 -16.61 -34.51 -3.35
CA SER A 263 -16.71 -34.40 -1.88
C SER A 263 -15.36 -34.25 -1.17
N ASP A 264 -14.28 -34.78 -1.76
CA ASP A 264 -12.91 -34.68 -1.24
C ASP A 264 -12.16 -33.43 -1.76
N TRP A 265 -12.88 -32.37 -2.16
CA TRP A 265 -12.25 -31.18 -2.75
C TRP A 265 -11.16 -30.54 -1.88
N LYS A 266 -11.24 -30.68 -0.55
CA LYS A 266 -10.26 -30.14 0.39
C LYS A 266 -8.85 -30.69 0.16
N SER A 267 -8.72 -31.95 -0.28
CA SER A 267 -7.42 -32.60 -0.51
C SER A 267 -6.60 -31.94 -1.63
N LYS A 268 -7.27 -31.22 -2.54
CA LYS A 268 -6.65 -30.44 -3.62
C LYS A 268 -5.84 -29.25 -3.11
N PHE A 269 -6.13 -28.74 -1.92
CA PHE A 269 -5.50 -27.54 -1.37
C PHE A 269 -4.33 -27.90 -0.45
N TYR A 270 -3.44 -26.94 -0.22
CA TYR A 270 -2.46 -27.05 0.87
C TYR A 270 -3.17 -27.02 2.23
N PRO A 271 -2.75 -27.83 3.23
CA PRO A 271 -3.41 -27.92 4.52
C PRO A 271 -3.63 -26.55 5.19
N ILE A 272 -2.59 -25.72 5.25
CA ILE A 272 -2.66 -24.36 5.81
C ILE A 272 -3.74 -23.49 5.13
N GLY A 273 -3.98 -23.69 3.83
CA GLY A 273 -5.02 -22.97 3.09
C GLY A 273 -6.42 -23.40 3.48
N ILE A 274 -6.67 -24.69 3.74
CA ILE A 274 -7.98 -25.16 4.19
C ILE A 274 -8.22 -24.76 5.65
N GLU A 275 -7.21 -24.93 6.50
CA GLU A 275 -7.29 -24.55 7.92
C GLU A 275 -7.62 -23.07 8.08
N GLN A 276 -6.95 -22.19 7.33
CA GLN A 276 -7.20 -20.74 7.41
C GLN A 276 -8.50 -20.28 6.73
N ALA A 277 -9.06 -21.05 5.79
CA ALA A 277 -10.28 -20.63 5.09
C ALA A 277 -11.51 -20.53 6.01
N GLN A 278 -11.44 -21.13 7.21
CA GLN A 278 -12.46 -21.05 8.25
C GLN A 278 -12.05 -20.09 9.39
N ALA A 279 -10.87 -19.50 9.34
CA ALA A 279 -10.38 -18.60 10.37
C ALA A 279 -11.27 -17.34 10.48
N GLY A 280 -11.58 -16.95 11.72
CA GLY A 280 -12.48 -15.83 12.02
C GLY A 280 -13.98 -16.20 12.08
N ASN A 281 -14.33 -17.47 11.82
CA ASN A 281 -15.68 -17.97 12.04
C ASN A 281 -16.01 -18.05 13.55
N PRO A 282 -17.30 -17.92 13.93
CA PRO A 282 -17.76 -18.26 15.27
C PRO A 282 -17.46 -19.73 15.61
N GLU A 283 -17.34 -20.04 16.90
CA GLU A 283 -17.21 -21.41 17.37
C GLU A 283 -18.38 -22.28 16.86
N GLY A 284 -18.06 -23.43 16.28
CA GLY A 284 -19.02 -24.36 15.68
C GLY A 284 -19.50 -24.02 14.26
N ASP A 285 -19.03 -22.92 13.66
CA ASP A 285 -19.34 -22.57 12.27
C ASP A 285 -18.27 -23.11 11.30
N ASP A 286 -18.56 -24.27 10.73
CA ASP A 286 -17.68 -24.96 9.78
C ASP A 286 -17.84 -24.50 8.32
N ASN A 287 -18.55 -23.40 8.04
CA ASN A 287 -18.75 -22.93 6.68
C ASN A 287 -17.49 -22.35 6.04
N PHE A 288 -17.34 -22.56 4.73
CA PHE A 288 -16.32 -21.90 3.92
C PHE A 288 -16.92 -20.68 3.24
N TYR A 289 -16.77 -19.50 3.82
CA TYR A 289 -17.29 -18.24 3.24
C TYR A 289 -16.41 -17.68 2.12
N ALA A 290 -15.16 -18.14 2.05
CA ALA A 290 -14.23 -17.85 0.97
C ALA A 290 -13.37 -19.08 0.70
N LEU A 291 -12.98 -19.28 -0.57
CA LEU A 291 -12.08 -20.36 -0.96
C LEU A 291 -10.73 -19.80 -1.42
N PRO A 292 -9.60 -20.35 -0.95
CA PRO A 292 -8.28 -19.87 -1.32
C PRO A 292 -8.03 -19.91 -2.83
N ILE A 293 -7.53 -18.81 -3.40
CA ILE A 293 -6.95 -18.81 -4.75
C ILE A 293 -5.43 -18.72 -4.68
N LEU A 294 -4.90 -17.96 -3.72
CA LEU A 294 -3.48 -17.74 -3.53
C LEU A 294 -3.06 -18.09 -2.11
N VAL A 295 -1.92 -18.75 -1.98
CA VAL A 295 -1.20 -19.00 -0.72
C VAL A 295 0.24 -18.55 -0.91
N GLN A 296 0.96 -18.38 0.20
CA GLN A 296 2.28 -17.77 0.15
C GLN A 296 3.09 -18.05 1.40
N THR A 297 4.39 -17.84 1.29
CA THR A 297 5.27 -17.59 2.42
C THR A 297 5.58 -16.10 2.47
N VAL A 298 5.60 -15.50 3.66
CA VAL A 298 6.19 -14.17 3.86
C VAL A 298 7.69 -14.33 4.08
N ASN A 299 8.47 -13.54 3.37
CA ASN A 299 9.91 -13.69 3.31
C ASN A 299 10.61 -12.36 3.01
N LEU A 300 11.92 -12.34 3.14
CA LEU A 300 12.73 -11.21 2.75
C LEU A 300 13.27 -11.46 1.34
N TRP A 301 13.37 -10.41 0.55
CA TRP A 301 13.98 -10.46 -0.78
C TRP A 301 15.28 -9.69 -0.78
N ALA A 302 16.34 -10.33 -1.25
CA ALA A 302 17.66 -9.72 -1.41
C ALA A 302 17.91 -9.32 -2.88
N ASN A 303 18.51 -8.16 -3.09
CA ASN A 303 19.13 -7.79 -4.36
C ASN A 303 20.54 -8.40 -4.45
N THR A 304 20.69 -9.46 -5.24
CA THR A 304 21.94 -10.25 -5.28
C THR A 304 23.13 -9.48 -5.81
N ASP A 305 22.92 -8.49 -6.68
CA ASP A 305 24.00 -7.66 -7.22
C ASP A 305 24.60 -6.76 -6.14
N LEU A 306 23.75 -6.18 -5.27
CA LEU A 306 24.22 -5.36 -4.16
C LEU A 306 25.01 -6.18 -3.13
N PHE A 307 24.58 -7.42 -2.84
CA PHE A 307 25.32 -8.34 -1.98
C PHE A 307 26.68 -8.73 -2.58
N LYS A 308 26.71 -9.08 -3.87
CA LYS A 308 27.94 -9.39 -4.60
C LYS A 308 28.91 -8.21 -4.58
N ASN A 309 28.43 -7.01 -4.88
CA ASN A 309 29.24 -5.78 -4.88
C ASN A 309 29.74 -5.40 -3.48
N ALA A 310 29.00 -5.75 -2.43
CA ALA A 310 29.43 -5.57 -1.06
C ALA A 310 30.35 -6.68 -0.53
N ASN A 311 30.57 -7.76 -1.31
CA ASN A 311 31.24 -8.99 -0.88
C ASN A 311 30.63 -9.54 0.42
N ARG A 312 29.29 -9.61 0.47
CA ARG A 312 28.52 -10.12 1.61
C ARG A 312 27.65 -11.30 1.18
N GLN A 313 27.43 -12.22 2.12
CA GLN A 313 26.44 -13.28 1.99
C GLN A 313 25.09 -12.79 2.51
N ILE A 314 23.99 -13.39 2.05
CA ILE A 314 22.66 -13.15 2.59
C ILE A 314 22.63 -13.64 4.05
N PRO A 315 22.19 -12.81 5.01
CA PRO A 315 22.26 -13.14 6.43
C PRO A 315 21.27 -14.24 6.80
N THR A 316 21.71 -15.15 7.68
CA THR A 316 20.91 -16.26 8.21
C THR A 316 20.61 -16.11 9.71
N THR A 317 21.36 -15.27 10.41
CA THR A 317 21.13 -14.90 11.82
C THR A 317 20.92 -13.40 12.00
N TRP A 318 20.28 -12.99 13.10
CA TRP A 318 20.09 -11.57 13.44
C TRP A 318 21.42 -10.82 13.52
N SER A 319 22.46 -11.44 14.08
CA SER A 319 23.79 -10.83 14.20
C SER A 319 24.42 -10.59 12.82
N GLU A 320 24.26 -11.54 11.89
CA GLU A 320 24.68 -11.37 10.50
C GLU A 320 23.87 -10.29 9.78
N LEU A 321 22.55 -10.20 10.04
CA LEU A 321 21.70 -9.15 9.47
C LEU A 321 22.19 -7.77 9.90
N ALA A 322 22.37 -7.55 11.21
CA ALA A 322 22.85 -6.28 11.75
C ALA A 322 24.23 -5.91 11.18
N SER A 323 25.18 -6.84 11.20
CA SER A 323 26.52 -6.65 10.64
C SER A 323 26.49 -6.36 9.14
N THR A 324 25.64 -7.06 8.38
CA THR A 324 25.50 -6.86 6.93
C THR A 324 24.96 -5.48 6.63
N VAL A 325 23.90 -5.07 7.33
CA VAL A 325 23.32 -3.74 7.17
C VAL A 325 24.35 -2.66 7.47
N HIS A 326 25.06 -2.75 8.60
CA HIS A 326 26.10 -1.77 8.96
C HIS A 326 27.21 -1.68 7.91
N ALA A 327 27.64 -2.80 7.35
CA ALA A 327 28.66 -2.82 6.29
C ALA A 327 28.20 -2.27 4.93
N MET A 328 26.89 -2.18 4.71
CA MET A 328 26.28 -1.70 3.47
C MET A 328 25.76 -0.26 3.59
N LYS A 329 25.77 0.34 4.79
CA LYS A 329 25.37 1.74 5.02
C LYS A 329 26.22 2.72 4.20
N GLY A 330 25.60 3.83 3.80
CA GLY A 330 26.26 4.94 3.10
C GLY A 330 26.59 4.69 1.63
N LYS A 331 26.13 3.58 1.03
CA LYS A 331 26.42 3.21 -0.37
C LYS A 331 25.38 3.69 -1.39
N GLY A 332 24.51 4.63 -1.02
CA GLY A 332 23.50 5.22 -1.91
C GLY A 332 22.23 4.38 -2.11
N TYR A 333 22.06 3.30 -1.34
CA TYR A 333 20.86 2.46 -1.30
C TYR A 333 20.54 2.12 0.17
N ALA A 334 19.31 1.70 0.44
CA ALA A 334 18.90 1.20 1.77
C ALA A 334 19.36 -0.25 1.96
N PRO A 335 20.21 -0.58 2.96
CA PRO A 335 20.60 -1.98 3.18
C PRO A 335 19.42 -2.88 3.52
N PHE A 336 18.48 -2.38 4.34
CA PHE A 336 17.21 -3.02 4.63
C PHE A 336 16.12 -1.96 4.55
N MET A 337 15.29 -2.05 3.51
CA MET A 337 14.17 -1.14 3.28
C MET A 337 12.91 -1.73 3.94
N LEU A 338 12.49 -1.13 5.04
CA LEU A 338 11.28 -1.49 5.78
C LEU A 338 10.17 -0.45 5.50
N PRO A 339 9.13 -0.79 4.71
CA PRO A 339 7.97 0.08 4.48
C PRO A 339 6.95 -0.02 5.63
N ALA A 340 7.31 0.50 6.81
CA ALA A 340 6.52 0.33 8.04
C ALA A 340 5.33 1.29 8.18
N LYS A 341 4.95 2.05 7.13
CA LYS A 341 3.70 2.85 7.15
C LYS A 341 2.46 1.95 7.17
N ASP A 342 2.49 0.88 6.40
CA ASP A 342 1.34 -0.02 6.25
C ASP A 342 1.29 -1.04 7.38
N ASN A 343 0.11 -1.25 7.97
CA ASN A 343 -0.06 -2.13 9.13
C ASN A 343 0.37 -3.56 8.85
N TRP A 344 0.01 -4.07 7.67
CA TRP A 344 0.30 -5.45 7.28
C TRP A 344 1.80 -5.75 7.26
N VAL A 345 2.67 -4.79 6.91
CA VAL A 345 4.14 -5.00 6.93
C VAL A 345 4.63 -5.12 8.36
N ARG A 346 4.16 -4.24 9.25
CA ARG A 346 4.52 -4.29 10.68
C ARG A 346 4.13 -5.65 11.28
N ASN A 347 2.89 -6.07 11.07
CA ASN A 347 2.39 -7.34 11.60
C ASN A 347 3.14 -8.54 11.01
N VAL A 348 3.40 -8.58 9.70
CA VAL A 348 4.14 -9.68 9.07
C VAL A 348 5.57 -9.80 9.60
N VAL A 349 6.30 -8.69 9.69
CA VAL A 349 7.68 -8.71 10.19
C VAL A 349 7.70 -9.06 11.68
N PHE A 350 6.74 -8.55 12.47
CA PHE A 350 6.60 -8.93 13.87
C PHE A 350 6.29 -10.42 14.04
N LEU A 351 5.38 -11.00 13.24
CA LEU A 351 5.08 -12.43 13.29
C LEU A 351 6.29 -13.29 12.90
N GLN A 352 7.11 -12.84 11.95
CA GLN A 352 8.38 -13.49 11.63
C GLN A 352 9.35 -13.44 12.82
N ILE A 353 9.50 -12.28 13.48
CA ILE A 353 10.34 -12.11 14.68
C ILE A 353 9.84 -13.00 15.82
N ALA A 354 8.55 -12.92 16.14
CA ALA A 354 7.94 -13.60 17.28
C ALA A 354 8.03 -15.11 17.14
N ASN A 355 7.75 -15.66 15.95
CA ASN A 355 7.89 -17.10 15.72
C ASN A 355 9.36 -17.54 15.74
N ASN A 356 10.31 -16.70 15.32
CA ASN A 356 11.74 -17.01 15.50
C ASN A 356 12.20 -16.95 16.97
N ILE A 357 11.44 -16.31 17.87
CA ILE A 357 11.72 -16.29 19.32
C ILE A 357 11.07 -17.47 20.03
N ASP A 358 9.74 -17.59 19.92
CA ASP A 358 8.95 -18.69 20.50
C ASP A 358 7.85 -19.09 19.50
N PRO A 359 8.07 -20.17 18.72
CA PRO A 359 7.15 -20.58 17.68
C PRO A 359 5.72 -20.83 18.21
N GLY A 360 4.76 -20.11 17.64
CA GLY A 360 3.34 -20.26 17.95
C GLY A 360 2.84 -19.55 19.22
N LEU A 361 3.71 -18.96 20.04
CA LEU A 361 3.30 -18.32 21.30
C LEU A 361 2.34 -17.14 21.09
N VAL A 362 2.54 -16.36 20.03
CA VAL A 362 1.66 -15.22 19.70
C VAL A 362 0.23 -15.64 19.38
N TYR A 363 0.02 -16.80 18.75
CA TYR A 363 -1.34 -17.31 18.49
C TYR A 363 -1.97 -17.89 19.75
N ARG A 364 -1.19 -18.55 20.62
CA ARG A 364 -1.68 -18.95 21.95
C ARG A 364 -2.10 -17.73 22.77
N ALA A 365 -1.38 -16.61 22.65
CA ALA A 365 -1.77 -15.35 23.32
C ALA A 365 -3.04 -14.73 22.72
N GLU A 366 -3.18 -14.76 21.39
CA GLU A 366 -4.42 -14.37 20.71
C GLU A 366 -5.62 -15.22 21.15
N ASN A 367 -5.42 -16.52 21.38
CA ASN A 367 -6.45 -17.44 21.83
C ASN A 367 -6.71 -17.38 23.35
N GLY A 368 -5.99 -16.53 24.09
CA GLY A 368 -6.11 -16.41 25.56
C GLY A 368 -5.46 -17.55 26.35
N GLU A 369 -4.74 -18.46 25.69
CA GLU A 369 -3.99 -19.56 26.29
C GLU A 369 -2.62 -19.12 26.84
N ALA A 370 -2.14 -17.96 26.40
CA ALA A 370 -0.96 -17.28 26.91
C ALA A 370 -1.25 -15.78 27.11
N LYS A 371 -0.33 -15.06 27.76
CA LYS A 371 -0.44 -13.62 27.92
C LYS A 371 0.40 -12.91 26.87
N TRP A 372 -0.11 -11.83 26.31
CA TRP A 372 0.67 -10.88 25.50
C TRP A 372 1.84 -10.28 26.27
N THR A 373 1.75 -10.22 27.60
CA THR A 373 2.83 -9.80 28.51
C THR A 373 3.83 -10.89 28.84
N ASP A 374 3.75 -12.06 28.20
CA ASP A 374 4.77 -13.11 28.33
C ASP A 374 6.16 -12.55 27.95
N PRO A 375 7.23 -12.86 28.73
CA PRO A 375 8.57 -12.36 28.46
C PRO A 375 9.08 -12.62 27.03
N GLN A 376 8.69 -13.72 26.39
CA GLN A 376 9.09 -14.01 25.00
C GLN A 376 8.35 -13.13 23.99
N ILE A 377 7.09 -12.77 24.23
CA ILE A 377 6.36 -11.80 23.39
C ILE A 377 6.92 -10.38 23.59
N VAL A 378 7.22 -10.01 24.83
CA VAL A 378 7.90 -8.74 25.13
C VAL A 378 9.27 -8.67 24.43
N LYS A 379 10.01 -9.79 24.41
CA LYS A 379 11.27 -9.92 23.64
C LYS A 379 11.01 -9.74 22.13
N ALA A 380 9.90 -10.22 21.58
CA ALA A 380 9.56 -9.97 20.18
C ALA A 380 9.33 -8.48 19.87
N PHE A 381 8.61 -7.76 20.74
CA PHE A 381 8.46 -6.31 20.62
C PHE A 381 9.82 -5.58 20.74
N ASP A 382 10.71 -6.06 21.62
CA ASP A 382 12.08 -5.52 21.74
C ASP A 382 12.89 -5.71 20.45
N TYR A 383 12.85 -6.90 19.83
CA TYR A 383 13.52 -7.13 18.55
C TYR A 383 12.91 -6.33 17.40
N TRP A 384 11.59 -6.10 17.40
CA TRP A 384 10.97 -5.15 16.48
C TRP A 384 11.53 -3.74 16.69
N GLY A 385 11.61 -3.26 17.94
CA GLY A 385 12.22 -1.96 18.27
C GLY A 385 13.69 -1.85 17.84
N LYS A 386 14.46 -2.94 18.00
CA LYS A 386 15.87 -3.02 17.57
C LYS A 386 16.07 -2.82 16.07
N LEU A 387 15.08 -3.12 15.23
CA LEU A 387 15.17 -2.75 13.81
C LEU A 387 15.43 -1.25 13.63
N PHE A 388 14.84 -0.41 14.49
CA PHE A 388 14.97 1.04 14.45
C PHE A 388 16.18 1.52 15.27
N THR A 389 16.33 1.07 16.51
CA THR A 389 17.40 1.56 17.40
C THR A 389 18.80 1.15 16.95
N ASP A 390 18.94 -0.02 16.31
CA ASP A 390 20.23 -0.49 15.77
C ASP A 390 20.47 0.04 14.34
N GLY A 391 19.53 0.82 13.81
CA GLY A 391 19.52 1.37 12.46
C GLY A 391 19.60 0.28 11.40
N ILE A 392 18.90 -0.85 11.61
CA ILE A 392 18.73 -1.90 10.60
C ILE A 392 17.76 -1.37 9.54
N ALA A 393 16.58 -0.94 9.96
CA ALA A 393 15.65 -0.20 9.14
C ALA A 393 16.26 1.16 8.75
N GLN A 394 15.96 1.59 7.54
CA GLN A 394 16.29 2.91 7.03
C GLN A 394 15.54 4.02 7.77
N ASP A 395 16.13 5.21 7.82
CA ASP A 395 15.48 6.40 8.35
C ASP A 395 14.15 6.67 7.62
N GLY A 396 13.12 7.08 8.39
CA GLY A 396 11.79 7.35 7.83
C GLY A 396 10.97 6.10 7.51
N ALA A 397 11.38 4.90 7.93
CA ALA A 397 10.65 3.65 7.69
C ALA A 397 9.16 3.70 8.04
N ILE A 398 8.77 4.37 9.14
CA ILE A 398 7.35 4.51 9.56
C ILE A 398 6.52 5.38 8.60
N GLY A 399 7.15 6.23 7.80
CA GLY A 399 6.48 7.06 6.79
C GLY A 399 6.45 6.44 5.38
N LEU A 400 7.15 5.33 5.15
CA LEU A 400 7.30 4.73 3.83
C LEU A 400 6.19 3.69 3.57
N ASP A 401 5.38 3.91 2.53
CA ASP A 401 4.42 2.92 2.03
C ASP A 401 5.10 1.78 1.26
N SER A 402 4.46 0.62 1.27
CA SER A 402 4.94 -0.56 0.55
C SER A 402 4.76 -0.40 -0.95
N TYR A 403 3.58 0.10 -1.35
CA TYR A 403 3.17 0.24 -2.74
C TYR A 403 2.53 1.61 -3.01
N PRO A 404 2.95 2.28 -4.09
CA PRO A 404 3.97 1.84 -5.04
C PRO A 404 5.41 2.12 -4.58
N THR A 405 5.63 2.89 -3.52
CA THR A 405 6.92 3.56 -3.29
C THR A 405 8.06 2.59 -3.02
N ALA A 406 8.01 1.80 -1.94
CA ALA A 406 9.14 0.93 -1.58
C ALA A 406 9.39 -0.18 -2.62
N ALA A 407 8.32 -0.77 -3.17
CA ALA A 407 8.41 -1.76 -4.23
C ALA A 407 9.16 -1.22 -5.46
N ASN A 408 8.82 -0.01 -5.93
CA ASN A 408 9.50 0.62 -7.06
C ASN A 408 10.97 0.94 -6.75
N GLN A 409 11.28 1.35 -5.52
CA GLN A 409 12.67 1.60 -5.11
C GLN A 409 13.50 0.31 -5.07
N PHE A 410 12.93 -0.79 -4.59
CA PHE A 410 13.60 -2.08 -4.62
C PHE A 410 13.82 -2.57 -6.06
N GLU A 411 12.81 -2.43 -6.93
CA GLU A 411 12.93 -2.80 -8.35
C GLU A 411 13.93 -1.95 -9.13
N ALA A 412 14.08 -0.67 -8.75
CA ALA A 412 15.10 0.22 -9.27
C ALA A 412 16.52 -0.08 -8.74
N GLY A 413 16.68 -1.04 -7.81
CA GLY A 413 17.97 -1.38 -7.22
C GLY A 413 18.42 -0.45 -6.09
N ASN A 414 17.52 0.33 -5.50
CA ASN A 414 17.81 1.27 -4.42
C ASN A 414 17.64 0.67 -3.01
N ALA A 415 17.47 -0.65 -2.92
CA ALA A 415 17.47 -1.38 -1.66
C ALA A 415 18.12 -2.77 -1.80
N ALA A 416 18.88 -3.19 -0.78
CA ALA A 416 19.54 -4.50 -0.76
C ALA A 416 18.63 -5.60 -0.20
N MET A 417 17.76 -5.28 0.76
CA MET A 417 16.77 -6.21 1.32
C MET A 417 15.43 -5.51 1.51
N ILE A 418 14.31 -6.23 1.35
CA ILE A 418 12.95 -5.75 1.63
C ILE A 418 12.07 -6.89 2.16
N PRO A 419 11.19 -6.68 3.16
CA PRO A 419 10.19 -7.66 3.55
C PRO A 419 9.00 -7.63 2.59
N LEU A 420 8.77 -8.76 1.92
CA LEU A 420 7.61 -9.01 1.06
C LEU A 420 7.18 -10.48 1.27
N GLY A 421 6.82 -11.18 0.21
CA GLY A 421 6.60 -12.60 0.24
C GLY A 421 6.69 -13.19 -1.15
N ALA A 422 6.19 -14.43 -1.28
CA ALA A 422 6.29 -15.22 -2.50
C ALA A 422 5.81 -14.47 -3.75
N TRP A 423 4.79 -13.60 -3.61
CA TRP A 423 4.22 -12.79 -4.70
C TRP A 423 5.22 -11.94 -5.48
N TRP A 424 6.38 -11.57 -4.91
CA TRP A 424 7.36 -10.77 -5.65
C TRP A 424 7.88 -11.46 -6.93
N ILE A 425 7.76 -12.80 -7.03
CA ILE A 425 8.09 -13.53 -8.26
C ILE A 425 7.26 -13.07 -9.48
N GLN A 426 6.12 -12.42 -9.26
CA GLN A 426 5.26 -11.86 -10.31
C GLN A 426 5.95 -10.78 -11.15
N GLN A 427 7.03 -10.17 -10.64
CA GLN A 427 7.82 -9.20 -11.42
C GLN A 427 8.55 -9.84 -12.60
N SER A 428 8.63 -11.17 -12.64
CA SER A 428 9.25 -11.93 -13.71
C SER A 428 8.24 -12.65 -14.61
N ASP A 429 7.02 -12.13 -14.78
CA ASP A 429 5.96 -12.72 -15.61
C ASP A 429 6.45 -13.22 -17.01
N PRO A 430 6.47 -14.55 -17.27
CA PRO A 430 6.90 -15.14 -18.54
C PRO A 430 6.02 -14.82 -19.75
N THR A 431 4.79 -14.36 -19.52
CA THR A 431 3.80 -14.05 -20.57
C THR A 431 3.99 -12.66 -21.16
N LYS A 432 4.74 -11.78 -20.47
CA LYS A 432 5.07 -10.43 -20.95
C LYS A 432 6.14 -10.44 -22.03
N ASP A 433 6.19 -9.33 -22.76
CA ASP A 433 7.40 -8.95 -23.50
C ASP A 433 8.58 -8.83 -22.53
N GLN A 434 9.51 -9.77 -22.64
CA GLN A 434 10.68 -9.87 -21.79
C GLN A 434 11.67 -8.71 -21.99
N SER A 435 11.51 -7.89 -23.04
CA SER A 435 12.27 -6.67 -23.23
C SER A 435 11.76 -5.50 -22.38
N ALA A 436 10.50 -5.56 -21.93
CA ALA A 436 9.87 -4.56 -21.09
C ALA A 436 10.00 -4.85 -19.58
N ILE A 437 10.47 -6.03 -19.20
CA ILE A 437 10.70 -6.39 -17.79
C ILE A 437 12.03 -5.75 -17.31
N PRO A 438 12.05 -5.07 -16.14
CA PRO A 438 13.28 -4.53 -15.56
C PRO A 438 14.38 -5.58 -15.38
N ALA A 439 15.64 -5.16 -15.52
CA ALA A 439 16.77 -6.08 -15.58
C ALA A 439 16.91 -6.99 -14.35
N LEU A 440 16.66 -6.47 -13.15
CA LEU A 440 16.71 -7.26 -11.91
C LEU A 440 15.57 -8.29 -11.85
N SER A 441 14.38 -7.92 -12.31
CA SER A 441 13.18 -8.75 -12.32
C SER A 441 13.20 -9.81 -13.42
N LYS A 442 13.90 -9.56 -14.54
CA LYS A 442 13.94 -10.46 -15.69
C LYS A 442 14.52 -11.82 -15.34
N GLY A 443 13.68 -12.85 -15.38
CA GLY A 443 14.06 -14.21 -14.98
C GLY A 443 14.54 -14.28 -13.52
N MET A 444 14.11 -13.34 -12.67
CA MET A 444 14.58 -13.18 -11.29
C MET A 444 16.10 -13.03 -11.14
N ALA A 445 16.80 -12.53 -12.16
CA ALA A 445 18.27 -12.50 -12.21
C ALA A 445 18.91 -11.74 -11.03
N GLY A 446 18.28 -10.66 -10.58
CA GLY A 446 18.78 -9.81 -9.51
C GLY A 446 18.28 -10.14 -8.11
N TYR A 447 17.49 -11.20 -7.94
CA TYR A 447 16.76 -11.46 -6.70
C TYR A 447 16.99 -12.85 -6.11
N GLN A 448 16.93 -12.91 -4.78
CA GLN A 448 16.91 -14.15 -4.02
C GLN A 448 15.96 -13.99 -2.82
N PRO A 449 14.92 -14.82 -2.68
CA PRO A 449 14.16 -14.86 -1.44
C PRO A 449 14.99 -15.56 -0.36
N PHE A 450 14.82 -15.13 0.88
CA PHE A 450 15.35 -15.79 2.07
C PHE A 450 14.39 -15.61 3.26
N LEU A 451 14.46 -16.53 4.22
CA LEU A 451 13.61 -16.47 5.42
C LEU A 451 14.15 -15.43 6.39
N PHE A 452 13.29 -14.99 7.31
CA PHE A 452 13.72 -14.06 8.35
C PHE A 452 14.84 -14.72 9.20
N PRO A 453 15.96 -14.01 9.45
CA PRO A 453 17.10 -14.58 10.17
C PRO A 453 16.76 -15.06 11.58
N THR A 454 17.40 -16.14 12.04
CA THR A 454 17.20 -16.67 13.39
C THR A 454 17.64 -15.67 14.46
N ILE A 455 16.97 -15.71 15.62
CA ILE A 455 17.21 -14.77 16.72
C ILE A 455 17.96 -15.48 17.86
N PRO A 456 18.99 -14.85 18.48
CA PRO A 456 19.69 -15.42 19.63
C PRO A 456 18.74 -15.83 20.77
N GLY A 457 18.89 -17.09 21.22
CA GLY A 457 18.04 -17.69 22.24
C GLY A 457 16.58 -17.85 21.80
N GLY A 458 16.33 -17.96 20.50
CA GLY A 458 15.06 -18.35 19.91
C GLY A 458 15.15 -19.73 19.24
N ALA A 459 14.33 -19.96 18.23
CA ALA A 459 14.33 -21.20 17.45
C ALA A 459 15.69 -21.43 16.74
N SER A 460 16.10 -22.70 16.65
CA SER A 460 17.37 -23.10 16.01
C SER A 460 17.37 -22.96 14.49
N GLU A 461 16.18 -22.94 13.88
CA GLU A 461 15.98 -22.85 12.44
C GLU A 461 15.02 -21.68 12.12
N PRO A 462 15.14 -21.05 10.94
CA PRO A 462 14.18 -20.04 10.50
C PRO A 462 12.75 -20.60 10.46
N GLN A 463 11.79 -19.81 10.96
CA GLN A 463 10.39 -20.21 10.92
C GLN A 463 9.67 -19.81 9.63
N TYR A 464 8.72 -20.65 9.22
CA TYR A 464 7.93 -20.48 8.01
C TYR A 464 6.58 -19.87 8.36
N VAL A 465 6.47 -18.56 8.16
CA VAL A 465 5.24 -17.80 8.31
C VAL A 465 4.61 -17.61 6.93
N GLY A 466 3.30 -17.78 6.83
CA GLY A 466 2.60 -17.76 5.54
C GLY A 466 1.13 -18.10 5.67
N GLY A 467 0.58 -18.67 4.59
CA GLY A 467 -0.83 -19.04 4.52
C GLY A 467 -1.49 -18.44 3.28
N ILE A 468 -2.81 -18.32 3.29
CA ILE A 468 -3.60 -17.69 2.24
C ILE A 468 -3.09 -16.26 1.99
N ASP A 469 -2.91 -15.83 0.74
CA ASP A 469 -2.89 -14.40 0.40
C ASP A 469 -4.32 -13.93 0.14
N VAL A 470 -4.97 -14.60 -0.81
CA VAL A 470 -6.31 -14.25 -1.27
C VAL A 470 -7.17 -15.49 -1.26
N SER A 471 -8.35 -15.36 -0.66
CA SER A 471 -9.51 -16.20 -0.89
C SER A 471 -10.57 -15.44 -1.67
N LEU A 472 -11.38 -16.16 -2.43
CA LEU A 472 -12.52 -15.61 -3.15
C LEU A 472 -13.80 -15.94 -2.40
N GLY A 473 -14.58 -14.92 -2.04
CA GLY A 473 -15.92 -15.07 -1.47
C GLY A 473 -16.99 -14.71 -2.49
N ILE A 474 -18.17 -15.35 -2.41
CA ILE A 474 -19.34 -14.98 -3.22
C ILE A 474 -20.36 -14.27 -2.33
N SER A 475 -20.85 -13.13 -2.80
CA SER A 475 -21.93 -12.41 -2.14
C SER A 475 -23.20 -13.24 -2.08
N LYS A 476 -23.83 -13.32 -0.91
CA LYS A 476 -25.16 -13.95 -0.76
C LYS A 476 -26.26 -13.23 -1.53
N ASN A 477 -26.00 -11.98 -1.94
CA ASN A 477 -26.90 -11.16 -2.75
C ASN A 477 -26.52 -11.18 -4.25
N SER A 478 -25.59 -12.04 -4.67
CA SER A 478 -25.23 -12.16 -6.09
C SER A 478 -26.47 -12.49 -6.93
N LYS A 479 -26.61 -11.81 -8.07
CA LYS A 479 -27.74 -12.03 -8.98
C LYS A 479 -27.57 -13.30 -9.83
N ASN A 480 -26.35 -13.83 -9.90
CA ASN A 480 -26.01 -15.04 -10.65
C ASN A 480 -24.99 -15.89 -9.87
N PRO A 481 -25.40 -16.51 -8.76
CA PRO A 481 -24.50 -17.27 -7.89
C PRO A 481 -23.90 -18.51 -8.61
N ASP A 482 -24.62 -19.11 -9.55
CA ASP A 482 -24.11 -20.24 -10.35
C ASP A 482 -22.95 -19.82 -11.26
N LEU A 483 -23.09 -18.69 -11.97
CA LEU A 483 -21.99 -18.17 -12.79
C LEU A 483 -20.82 -17.71 -11.91
N ALA A 484 -21.09 -17.04 -10.78
CA ALA A 484 -20.05 -16.66 -9.83
C ALA A 484 -19.28 -17.89 -9.30
N CYS A 485 -19.98 -18.97 -8.99
CA CYS A 485 -19.40 -20.26 -8.62
C CYS A 485 -18.52 -20.85 -9.72
N LYS A 486 -18.98 -20.78 -10.97
CA LYS A 486 -18.21 -21.26 -12.13
C LYS A 486 -16.93 -20.45 -12.34
N VAL A 487 -17.02 -19.12 -12.24
CA VAL A 487 -15.86 -18.22 -12.33
C VAL A 487 -14.87 -18.52 -11.22
N LEU A 488 -15.33 -18.54 -9.96
CA LEU A 488 -14.50 -18.77 -8.78
C LEU A 488 -13.76 -20.11 -8.87
N THR A 489 -14.47 -21.19 -9.21
CA THR A 489 -13.86 -22.53 -9.27
C THR A 489 -12.90 -22.69 -10.46
N ASP A 490 -13.17 -22.06 -11.61
CA ASP A 490 -12.22 -22.03 -12.73
C ASP A 490 -10.95 -21.22 -12.38
N TRP A 491 -11.10 -20.10 -11.68
CA TRP A 491 -9.98 -19.26 -11.29
C TRP A 491 -9.09 -19.89 -10.23
N ILE A 492 -9.63 -20.78 -9.39
CA ILE A 492 -8.85 -21.49 -8.38
C ILE A 492 -8.11 -22.70 -8.97
N ALA A 493 -8.79 -23.53 -9.78
CA ALA A 493 -8.24 -24.83 -10.21
C ALA A 493 -8.45 -25.19 -11.69
N GLY A 494 -9.08 -24.31 -12.46
CA GLY A 494 -9.34 -24.49 -13.89
C GLY A 494 -8.33 -23.77 -14.78
N LYS A 495 -8.79 -23.32 -15.95
CA LYS A 495 -7.92 -22.63 -16.92
C LYS A 495 -7.51 -21.24 -16.42
N GLY A 496 -8.40 -20.55 -15.70
CA GLY A 496 -8.03 -19.33 -14.96
C GLY A 496 -6.91 -19.59 -13.95
N GLY A 497 -7.02 -20.66 -13.15
CA GLY A 497 -5.94 -21.08 -12.24
C GLY A 497 -4.62 -21.38 -12.97
N GLN A 498 -4.66 -21.97 -14.16
CA GLN A 498 -3.44 -22.16 -14.96
C GLN A 498 -2.83 -20.81 -15.42
N LYS A 499 -3.66 -19.83 -15.78
CA LYS A 499 -3.17 -18.48 -16.14
C LYS A 499 -2.57 -17.75 -14.95
N LEU A 500 -3.11 -17.94 -13.76
CA LEU A 500 -2.52 -17.43 -12.53
C LEU A 500 -1.05 -17.85 -12.39
N VAL A 501 -0.76 -19.14 -12.49
CA VAL A 501 0.61 -19.66 -12.36
C VAL A 501 1.50 -19.34 -13.57
N ASP A 502 0.95 -19.35 -14.79
CA ASP A 502 1.70 -18.98 -16.00
C ASP A 502 2.23 -17.54 -15.94
N THR A 503 1.51 -16.64 -15.24
CA THR A 503 1.91 -15.24 -15.05
C THR A 503 2.79 -15.01 -13.81
N MET A 504 3.09 -16.07 -13.05
CA MET A 504 3.85 -16.00 -11.78
C MET A 504 3.20 -15.13 -10.71
N ASN A 505 1.88 -14.92 -10.77
CA ASN A 505 1.18 -14.10 -9.78
C ASN A 505 1.02 -14.89 -8.47
N ASP A 506 2.07 -14.87 -7.65
CA ASP A 506 2.13 -15.58 -6.36
C ASP A 506 1.95 -17.11 -6.51
N VAL A 507 1.72 -17.83 -5.42
CA VAL A 507 1.64 -19.30 -5.40
C VAL A 507 0.17 -19.77 -5.34
N PRO A 508 -0.23 -20.75 -6.19
CA PRO A 508 -1.61 -21.23 -6.22
C PRO A 508 -1.98 -21.93 -4.92
N ALA A 509 -3.21 -21.72 -4.44
CA ALA A 509 -3.69 -22.38 -3.23
C ALA A 509 -3.95 -23.88 -3.41
N VAL A 510 -4.14 -24.33 -4.65
CA VAL A 510 -4.26 -25.75 -5.01
C VAL A 510 -2.91 -26.35 -5.39
N LYS A 511 -2.75 -27.63 -5.06
CA LYS A 511 -1.61 -28.45 -5.44
C LYS A 511 -1.68 -28.80 -6.93
N GLY A 512 -0.51 -29.01 -7.54
CA GLY A 512 -0.41 -29.58 -8.89
C GLY A 512 -0.51 -28.57 -10.04
N LEU A 513 -0.79 -27.30 -9.78
CA LEU A 513 -0.63 -26.24 -10.78
C LEU A 513 0.84 -25.78 -10.82
N THR A 514 1.44 -25.84 -12.01
CA THR A 514 2.82 -25.43 -12.26
C THR A 514 2.86 -24.52 -13.49
N PRO A 515 3.71 -23.47 -13.50
CA PRO A 515 3.89 -22.63 -14.68
C PRO A 515 4.29 -23.46 -15.88
N SER A 516 3.64 -23.23 -17.02
CA SER A 516 3.96 -23.92 -18.28
C SER A 516 5.33 -23.53 -18.84
N LYS A 517 5.89 -22.39 -18.40
CA LYS A 517 7.16 -21.84 -18.87
C LYS A 517 7.89 -21.12 -17.75
N PHE A 518 9.20 -21.29 -17.72
CA PHE A 518 10.14 -20.43 -17.00
C PHE A 518 11.04 -19.70 -18.00
N THR A 519 11.46 -18.48 -17.66
CA THR A 519 12.35 -17.66 -18.50
C THR A 519 13.83 -17.81 -18.13
N SER A 520 14.13 -18.44 -16.99
CA SER A 520 15.48 -18.79 -16.55
C SER A 520 15.45 -19.96 -15.56
N ASP A 521 16.60 -20.62 -15.35
CA ASP A 521 16.76 -21.62 -14.28
C ASP A 521 16.59 -20.98 -12.90
N LYS A 522 17.06 -19.73 -12.72
CA LYS A 522 16.90 -18.98 -11.47
C LYS A 522 15.44 -18.78 -11.09
N GLN A 523 14.58 -18.44 -12.05
CA GLN A 523 13.15 -18.28 -11.83
C GLN A 523 12.52 -19.62 -11.41
N LYS A 524 12.89 -20.71 -12.09
CA LYS A 524 12.43 -22.06 -11.76
C LYS A 524 12.88 -22.50 -10.36
N ASP A 525 14.13 -22.23 -9.99
CA ASP A 525 14.66 -22.56 -8.67
C ASP A 525 13.97 -21.78 -7.55
N ILE A 526 13.66 -20.51 -7.79
CA ILE A 526 12.88 -19.68 -6.86
C ILE A 526 11.46 -20.23 -6.73
N TRP A 527 10.79 -20.53 -7.85
CA TRP A 527 9.47 -21.16 -7.82
C TRP A 527 9.47 -22.45 -6.98
N ASN A 528 10.38 -23.39 -7.28
CA ASN A 528 10.50 -24.64 -6.52
C ASN A 528 10.83 -24.40 -5.04
N THR A 529 11.62 -23.36 -4.74
CA THR A 529 11.91 -22.98 -3.34
C THR A 529 10.65 -22.53 -2.62
N LEU A 530 9.85 -21.66 -3.23
CA LEU A 530 8.61 -21.15 -2.64
C LEU A 530 7.55 -22.25 -2.51
N VAL A 531 7.32 -23.03 -3.57
CA VAL A 531 6.22 -24.00 -3.68
C VAL A 531 6.56 -25.36 -3.08
N ASP A 532 7.71 -25.94 -3.40
CA ASP A 532 8.03 -27.32 -3.02
C ASP A 532 8.79 -27.40 -1.70
N LYS A 533 9.59 -26.37 -1.37
CA LYS A 533 10.44 -26.38 -0.16
C LYS A 533 9.84 -25.63 1.00
N TRP A 534 9.25 -24.44 0.78
CA TRP A 534 8.86 -23.55 1.86
C TRP A 534 7.38 -23.64 2.21
N LEU A 535 6.49 -23.56 1.22
CA LEU A 535 5.04 -23.60 1.46
C LEU A 535 4.59 -24.85 2.26
N PRO A 536 5.07 -26.08 1.99
CA PRO A 536 4.67 -27.27 2.75
C PRO A 536 5.15 -27.25 4.21
N ARG A 537 6.08 -26.34 4.54
CA ARG A 537 6.62 -26.17 5.89
C ARG A 537 5.96 -25.02 6.65
N VAL A 538 5.07 -24.25 6.02
CA VAL A 538 4.33 -23.18 6.68
C VAL A 538 3.42 -23.79 7.74
N LYS A 539 3.67 -23.40 8.99
CA LYS A 539 2.86 -23.80 10.16
C LYS A 539 2.19 -22.61 10.85
N TYR A 540 2.66 -21.40 10.56
CA TYR A 540 2.27 -20.20 11.28
C TYR A 540 1.62 -19.21 10.33
N SER A 541 0.47 -18.70 10.73
CA SER A 541 -0.30 -17.71 9.97
C SER A 541 0.48 -16.40 9.82
N ARG A 542 0.38 -15.73 8.67
CA ARG A 542 0.83 -14.34 8.53
C ARG A 542 -0.21 -13.31 8.99
N TYR A 543 -1.32 -13.77 9.59
CA TYR A 543 -2.43 -12.96 10.08
C TYR A 543 -2.82 -13.34 11.50
N PHE A 544 -3.40 -12.37 12.19
CA PHE A 544 -4.21 -12.59 13.38
C PHE A 544 -5.66 -12.85 12.96
N ASP A 545 -6.34 -13.70 13.72
CA ASP A 545 -7.75 -14.04 13.48
C ASP A 545 -8.68 -12.90 13.90
N SER A 546 -8.34 -12.17 14.97
CA SER A 546 -9.13 -11.07 15.50
C SER A 546 -8.73 -9.71 14.90
N PRO A 547 -9.66 -8.96 14.26
CA PRO A 547 -9.40 -7.62 13.75
C PRO A 547 -8.96 -6.64 14.85
N LYS A 548 -9.51 -6.80 16.06
CA LYS A 548 -9.16 -5.95 17.21
C LYS A 548 -7.73 -6.20 17.65
N ILE A 549 -7.27 -7.45 17.61
CA ILE A 549 -5.90 -7.83 17.94
C ILE A 549 -4.93 -7.41 16.84
N ASP A 550 -5.26 -7.65 15.56
CA ASP A 550 -4.45 -7.21 14.43
C ASP A 550 -4.15 -5.70 14.47
N GLN A 551 -5.18 -4.90 14.73
CA GLN A 551 -5.06 -3.44 14.88
C GLN A 551 -4.25 -3.08 16.14
N ALA A 552 -4.52 -3.71 17.28
CA ALA A 552 -3.84 -3.42 18.54
C ALA A 552 -2.33 -3.72 18.47
N VAL A 553 -1.96 -4.87 17.88
CA VAL A 553 -0.55 -5.23 17.62
C VAL A 553 0.06 -4.19 16.68
N GLY A 554 -0.64 -3.86 15.60
CA GLY A 554 -0.24 -2.84 14.63
C GLY A 554 0.10 -1.48 15.24
N ASP A 555 -0.75 -0.98 16.12
CA ASP A 555 -0.60 0.28 16.85
C ASP A 555 0.55 0.19 17.87
N ALA A 556 0.63 -0.92 18.61
CA ALA A 556 1.72 -1.18 19.55
C ALA A 556 3.09 -1.22 18.85
N LEU A 557 3.18 -1.83 17.66
CA LEU A 557 4.39 -1.84 16.84
C LEU A 557 4.78 -0.44 16.36
N SER A 558 3.81 0.38 15.96
CA SER A 558 4.05 1.79 15.62
C SER A 558 4.57 2.58 16.84
N ALA A 559 4.00 2.35 18.01
CA ALA A 559 4.40 3.00 19.25
C ALA A 559 5.84 2.63 19.68
N VAL A 560 6.21 1.35 19.57
CA VAL A 560 7.58 0.89 19.84
C VAL A 560 8.57 1.49 18.84
N ALA A 561 8.23 1.48 17.55
CA ALA A 561 9.12 2.01 16.50
C ALA A 561 9.39 3.51 16.63
N THR A 562 8.42 4.27 17.16
CA THR A 562 8.54 5.71 17.41
C THR A 562 9.13 6.04 18.78
N GLY A 563 9.37 5.04 19.64
CA GLY A 563 9.83 5.21 21.00
C GLY A 563 8.79 5.81 21.96
N SER A 564 7.51 5.88 21.55
CA SER A 564 6.42 6.38 22.40
C SER A 564 5.94 5.36 23.43
N GLN A 565 6.23 4.07 23.22
CA GLN A 565 6.06 3.01 24.21
C GLN A 565 7.28 2.10 24.28
N THR A 566 7.58 1.60 25.48
CA THR A 566 8.49 0.47 25.68
C THR A 566 7.83 -0.84 25.23
N SER A 567 8.63 -1.88 24.96
CA SER A 567 8.12 -3.21 24.58
C SER A 567 7.14 -3.79 25.59
N GLY A 568 7.35 -3.57 26.89
CA GLY A 568 6.45 -4.01 27.94
C GLY A 568 5.12 -3.25 27.96
N GLN A 569 5.14 -1.93 27.70
CA GLN A 569 3.93 -1.12 27.58
C GLN A 569 3.12 -1.48 26.34
N ALA A 570 3.80 -1.74 25.22
CA ALA A 570 3.20 -2.23 23.99
C ALA A 570 2.49 -3.56 24.20
N ALA A 571 3.19 -4.55 24.76
CA ALA A 571 2.61 -5.84 25.14
C ALA A 571 1.40 -5.71 26.07
N SER A 572 1.47 -4.83 27.07
CA SER A 572 0.35 -4.56 28.01
C SER A 572 -0.85 -3.91 27.32
N SER A 573 -0.60 -3.06 26.30
CA SER A 573 -1.66 -2.42 25.51
C SER A 573 -2.43 -3.46 24.68
N VAL A 574 -1.71 -4.41 24.07
CA VAL A 574 -2.35 -5.54 23.35
C VAL A 574 -3.09 -6.46 24.32
N GLN A 575 -2.50 -6.80 25.48
CA GLN A 575 -3.18 -7.60 26.52
C GLN A 575 -4.52 -6.98 26.92
N SER A 576 -4.53 -5.66 27.13
CA SER A 576 -5.76 -4.95 27.51
C SER A 576 -6.87 -5.06 26.45
N VAL A 577 -6.50 -5.15 25.17
CA VAL A 577 -7.45 -5.39 24.07
C VAL A 577 -7.92 -6.85 24.09
N GLN A 578 -7.00 -7.80 24.27
CA GLN A 578 -7.33 -9.23 24.40
C GLN A 578 -8.34 -9.50 25.52
N ASP A 579 -8.13 -8.90 26.70
CA ASP A 579 -9.03 -9.08 27.85
C ASP A 579 -10.45 -8.59 27.52
N ARG A 580 -10.59 -7.53 26.71
CA ARG A 580 -11.89 -7.06 26.22
C ARG A 580 -12.50 -8.00 25.20
N VAL A 581 -11.71 -8.49 24.24
CA VAL A 581 -12.17 -9.45 23.22
C VAL A 581 -12.71 -10.73 23.88
N LEU A 582 -11.99 -11.28 24.86
CA LEU A 582 -12.41 -12.48 25.60
C LEU A 582 -13.65 -12.23 26.46
N ALA A 583 -13.86 -11.00 26.94
CA ALA A 583 -15.06 -10.60 27.67
C ALA A 583 -16.28 -10.32 26.76
N GLY A 584 -16.16 -10.50 25.44
CA GLY A 584 -17.21 -10.19 24.47
C GLY A 584 -17.38 -8.70 24.15
N GLY A 585 -16.39 -7.87 24.52
CA GLY A 585 -16.33 -6.43 24.29
C GLY A 585 -15.56 -6.02 23.04
#